data_AF-A0A950K539-F1
#
_entry.id   AF-A0A950K539-F1
#
_cell.length_a   1.000
_cell.length_b   1.000
_cell.length_c   1.000
_cell.angle_alpha   90.00
_cell.angle_beta   90.00
_cell.angle_gamma   90.00
#
_symmetry.space_group_name_H-M   'P 1'
#
loop_
_entity.id
_entity.type
_entity.pdbx_description
1 polymer ?
#
loop_
_entity_poly.entity_id
_entity_poly.type
_entity_poly.pdbx_seq_one_letter_code
_entity_poly.pdbx_strand_id
1 'polypeptide(L)'
;MAVRHLAPLFLLSIPLPLFSAGVEDVPPCLRNLEPAESRVWPPLPVEPDDAARDSFFEDEVWAKVGERTCLNCHSAGGDAEESKFLLKDSSRDPSLVTFNRQAFERMAAKRQDGKARL
;
A
#
# COMPACT_ATOMS: atom_id res chain seq x y z
N MET A 1 -37.50 73.91 21.13
CA MET A 1 -36.65 73.69 19.94
C MET A 1 -35.40 72.96 20.38
N ALA A 2 -35.23 71.69 20.00
CA ALA A 2 -33.99 70.95 20.20
C ALA A 2 -33.86 69.97 19.02
N VAL A 3 -32.93 70.26 18.13
CA VAL A 3 -32.68 69.52 16.89
C VAL A 3 -31.90 68.26 17.25
N ARG A 4 -32.51 67.08 17.06
CA ARG A 4 -31.81 65.80 17.17
C ARG A 4 -31.24 65.45 15.79
N HIS A 5 -29.94 65.59 15.63
CA HIS A 5 -29.22 65.12 14.45
C HIS A 5 -29.24 63.58 14.43
N LEU A 6 -29.91 62.99 13.43
CA LEU A 6 -29.70 61.58 13.08
C LEU A 6 -28.38 61.50 12.28
N ALA A 7 -27.38 60.82 12.83
CA ALA A 7 -26.20 60.40 12.09
C ALA A 7 -26.56 59.19 11.18
N PRO A 8 -26.03 59.11 9.95
CA PRO A 8 -26.28 57.95 9.10
C PRO A 8 -25.45 56.76 9.60
N LEU A 9 -26.11 55.63 9.82
CA LEU A 9 -25.46 54.33 10.03
C LEU A 9 -24.76 53.92 8.72
N PHE A 10 -23.45 54.11 8.67
CA PHE A 10 -22.61 53.47 7.65
C PHE A 10 -22.57 51.96 7.94
N LEU A 11 -23.33 51.19 7.16
CA LEU A 11 -23.18 49.75 7.05
C LEU A 11 -21.80 49.46 6.44
N LEU A 12 -20.81 49.18 7.29
CA LEU A 12 -19.54 48.59 6.89
C LEU A 12 -19.80 47.15 6.45
N SER A 13 -19.94 46.94 5.15
CA SER A 13 -19.92 45.61 4.54
C SER A 13 -18.54 44.98 4.75
N ILE A 14 -18.42 44.12 5.75
CA ILE A 14 -17.23 43.30 5.96
C ILE A 14 -17.28 42.16 4.92
N PRO A 15 -16.32 42.04 3.99
CA PRO A 15 -16.27 40.90 3.10
C PRO A 15 -15.92 39.64 3.90
N LEU A 16 -16.77 38.62 3.83
CA LEU A 16 -16.47 37.29 4.37
C LEU A 16 -15.22 36.73 3.69
N PRO A 17 -14.30 36.07 4.41
CA PRO A 17 -13.19 35.39 3.79
C PRO A 17 -13.75 34.30 2.88
N LEU A 18 -13.43 34.40 1.60
CA LEU A 18 -13.69 33.37 0.61
C LEU A 18 -12.83 32.16 0.99
N PHE A 19 -13.42 31.24 1.75
CA PHE A 19 -12.82 29.93 2.03
C PHE A 19 -12.70 29.22 0.68
N SER A 20 -11.49 29.25 0.12
CA SER A 20 -11.15 28.39 -1.00
C SER A 20 -11.29 26.97 -0.49
N ALA A 21 -12.28 26.23 -1.00
CA ALA A 21 -12.37 24.80 -0.80
C ALA A 21 -11.08 24.22 -1.39
N GLY A 22 -10.11 23.94 -0.51
CA GLY A 22 -8.98 23.13 -0.87
C GLY A 22 -9.53 21.83 -1.42
N VAL A 23 -9.31 21.60 -2.71
CA VAL A 23 -9.44 20.28 -3.30
C VAL A 23 -8.51 19.40 -2.48
N GLU A 24 -9.09 18.52 -1.65
CA GLU A 24 -8.30 17.47 -1.02
C GLU A 24 -7.69 16.69 -2.18
N ASP A 25 -6.36 16.74 -2.30
CA ASP A 25 -5.60 15.96 -3.27
C ASP A 25 -5.80 14.47 -2.96
N VAL A 26 -6.89 13.91 -3.49
CA VAL A 26 -7.16 12.48 -3.43
C VAL A 26 -6.03 11.81 -4.22
N PRO A 27 -5.23 10.93 -3.58
CA PRO A 27 -4.07 10.35 -4.24
C PRO A 27 -4.49 9.60 -5.51
N PRO A 28 -3.65 9.56 -6.56
CA PRO A 28 -4.02 9.02 -7.86
C PRO A 28 -4.55 7.58 -7.82
N CYS A 29 -4.13 6.79 -6.82
CA CYS A 29 -4.59 5.41 -6.61
C CYS A 29 -6.03 5.29 -6.08
N LEU A 30 -6.62 6.39 -5.60
CA LEU A 30 -7.97 6.43 -5.02
C LEU A 30 -8.99 7.16 -5.90
N ARG A 31 -8.60 7.68 -7.08
CA ARG A 31 -9.53 8.30 -8.03
C ARG A 31 -9.74 7.43 -9.27
N ASN A 32 -10.95 7.43 -9.83
CA ASN A 32 -11.21 6.83 -11.13
C ASN A 32 -10.56 7.71 -12.21
N LEU A 33 -9.60 7.14 -12.97
CA LEU A 33 -8.90 7.86 -14.04
C LEU A 33 -9.79 7.92 -15.31
N GLU A 34 -9.82 9.06 -15.97
CA GLU A 34 -10.53 9.21 -17.25
C GLU A 34 -9.74 8.53 -18.39
N PRO A 35 -10.42 8.02 -19.45
CA PRO A 35 -9.74 7.30 -20.55
C PRO A 35 -8.67 8.11 -21.29
N ALA A 36 -8.74 9.45 -21.27
CA ALA A 36 -7.74 10.31 -21.90
C ALA A 36 -6.43 10.42 -21.09
N GLU A 37 -6.50 10.33 -19.75
CA GLU A 37 -5.32 10.27 -18.87
C GLU A 37 -4.57 8.93 -19.01
N SER A 38 -5.21 7.89 -19.57
CA SER A 38 -4.57 6.60 -19.88
C SER A 38 -3.62 6.64 -21.09
N ARG A 39 -3.65 7.71 -21.91
CA ARG A 39 -2.95 7.74 -23.20
C ARG A 39 -1.80 8.74 -23.32
N VAL A 40 -1.63 9.62 -22.34
CA VAL A 40 -0.49 10.55 -22.30
C VAL A 40 0.05 10.58 -20.89
N TRP A 41 0.99 9.67 -20.61
CA TRP A 41 1.89 9.76 -19.47
C TRP A 41 3.31 9.48 -20.00
N PRO A 42 4.34 10.27 -19.64
CA PRO A 42 5.74 9.91 -19.96
C PRO A 42 6.01 8.50 -19.43
N PRO A 43 6.90 7.67 -19.99
CA PRO A 43 7.20 6.40 -19.31
C PRO A 43 7.65 6.74 -17.88
N LEU A 44 6.88 6.28 -16.87
CA LEU A 44 7.40 6.22 -15.51
C LEU A 44 8.74 5.49 -15.58
N PRO A 45 9.70 5.80 -14.69
CA PRO A 45 10.77 4.84 -14.42
C PRO A 45 10.08 3.49 -14.28
N VAL A 46 10.42 2.55 -15.16
CA VAL A 46 9.94 1.16 -15.09
C VAL A 46 9.92 0.79 -13.62
N GLU A 47 8.73 0.53 -13.07
CA GLU A 47 8.55 -0.02 -11.73
C GLU A 47 9.64 -1.06 -11.56
N PRO A 48 10.45 -1.02 -10.48
CA PRO A 48 11.62 -1.86 -10.40
C PRO A 48 11.15 -3.30 -10.57
N ASP A 49 11.55 -3.80 -11.74
CA ASP A 49 11.22 -5.06 -12.42
C ASP A 49 11.16 -6.19 -11.41
N ASP A 50 10.41 -7.27 -11.67
CA ASP A 50 10.25 -8.40 -10.74
C ASP A 50 11.55 -8.85 -10.03
N ALA A 51 12.72 -8.66 -10.67
CA ALA A 51 14.05 -8.76 -10.06
C ALA A 51 14.27 -7.98 -8.74
N ALA A 52 13.80 -6.75 -8.60
CA ALA A 52 13.95 -5.94 -7.39
C ALA A 52 12.98 -6.36 -6.27
N ARG A 53 11.78 -6.86 -6.64
CA ARG A 53 10.85 -7.48 -5.69
C ARG A 53 11.40 -8.81 -5.20
N ASP A 54 12.05 -9.55 -6.10
CA ASP A 54 12.72 -10.80 -5.80
C ASP A 54 13.92 -10.58 -4.87
N SER A 55 14.74 -9.56 -5.11
CA SER A 55 15.86 -9.21 -4.22
C SER A 55 15.39 -8.78 -2.83
N PHE A 56 14.34 -7.96 -2.73
CA PHE A 56 13.78 -7.58 -1.42
C PHE A 56 13.26 -8.80 -0.64
N PHE A 57 12.51 -9.69 -1.30
CA PHE A 57 12.02 -10.89 -0.63
C PHE A 57 13.18 -11.75 -0.13
N GLU A 58 14.21 -11.94 -0.94
CA GLU A 58 15.38 -12.73 -0.57
C GLU A 58 16.14 -12.12 0.62
N ASP A 59 16.48 -10.84 0.54
CA ASP A 59 17.33 -10.17 1.53
C ASP A 59 16.61 -9.87 2.85
N GLU A 60 15.35 -9.46 2.79
CA GLU A 60 14.64 -8.90 3.94
C GLU A 60 13.65 -9.88 4.56
N VAL A 61 13.05 -10.76 3.76
CA VAL A 61 12.06 -11.72 4.26
C VAL A 61 12.70 -13.09 4.45
N TRP A 62 13.35 -13.63 3.41
CA TRP A 62 13.89 -14.97 3.45
C TRP A 62 15.10 -15.07 4.38
N ALA A 63 16.16 -14.32 4.13
CA ALA A 63 17.41 -14.38 4.90
C ALA A 63 17.22 -14.03 6.39
N LYS A 64 16.28 -13.13 6.71
CA LYS A 64 16.07 -12.67 8.10
C LYS A 64 15.05 -13.50 8.87
N VAL A 65 14.00 -13.99 8.20
CA VAL A 65 12.85 -14.64 8.87
C VAL A 65 12.54 -16.01 8.29
N GLY A 66 12.41 -16.13 6.97
CA GLY A 66 12.00 -17.35 6.30
C GLY A 66 12.91 -18.54 6.60
N GLU A 67 14.20 -18.40 6.28
CA GLU A 67 15.20 -19.45 6.49
C GLU A 67 15.45 -19.73 7.97
N ARG A 68 15.55 -18.67 8.78
CA ARG A 68 16.00 -18.77 10.17
C ARG A 68 14.92 -19.21 11.15
N THR A 69 13.66 -18.91 10.86
CA THR A 69 12.55 -19.06 11.81
C THR A 69 11.44 -19.93 11.24
N CYS A 70 10.93 -19.61 10.04
CA CYS A 70 9.76 -20.29 9.50
C CYS A 70 10.08 -21.73 9.08
N LEU A 71 11.24 -21.93 8.44
CA LEU A 71 11.65 -23.23 7.90
C LEU A 71 11.81 -24.32 8.98
N ASN A 72 12.10 -23.95 10.23
CA ASN A 72 12.27 -24.89 11.34
C ASN A 72 11.01 -25.71 11.65
N CYS A 73 9.82 -25.17 11.38
CA CYS A 73 8.55 -25.85 11.59
C CYS A 73 7.84 -26.18 10.27
N HIS A 74 7.92 -25.29 9.29
CA HIS A 74 7.19 -25.39 8.02
C HIS A 74 7.99 -26.12 6.94
N SER A 75 8.46 -27.32 7.23
CA SER A 75 9.17 -28.21 6.30
C SER A 75 8.59 -29.63 6.38
N ALA A 76 8.97 -30.50 5.44
CA ALA A 76 8.69 -31.92 5.58
C ALA A 76 9.36 -32.46 6.87
N GLY A 77 8.62 -33.22 7.69
CA GLY A 77 9.08 -33.72 8.98
C GLY A 77 9.20 -32.67 10.09
N GLY A 78 8.78 -31.42 9.85
CA GLY A 78 8.75 -30.37 10.86
C GLY A 78 7.41 -30.33 11.61
N ASP A 79 7.36 -29.61 12.74
CA ASP A 79 6.18 -29.52 13.61
C ASP A 79 4.90 -29.04 12.91
N ALA A 80 5.04 -28.33 11.78
CA ALA A 80 3.93 -27.83 10.97
C ALA A 80 3.86 -28.48 9.58
N GLU A 81 4.36 -29.71 9.43
CA GLU A 81 4.34 -30.43 8.14
C GLU A 81 2.92 -30.64 7.58
N GLU A 82 1.92 -30.76 8.45
CA GLU A 82 0.51 -30.90 8.08
C GLU A 82 -0.16 -29.55 7.72
N SER A 83 0.58 -28.44 7.80
CA SER A 83 0.05 -27.13 7.45
C SER A 83 -0.03 -26.92 5.93
N LYS A 84 -0.94 -26.05 5.49
CA LYS A 84 -1.04 -25.63 4.08
C LYS A 84 0.05 -24.62 3.67
N PHE A 85 1.12 -24.50 4.45
CA PHE A 85 2.24 -23.58 4.21
C PHE A 85 3.53 -24.33 4.49
N LEU A 86 4.11 -24.91 3.43
CA LEU A 86 5.39 -25.61 3.51
C LEU A 86 6.43 -24.89 2.66
N LEU A 87 7.62 -24.83 3.23
CA LEU A 87 8.82 -24.21 2.70
C LEU A 87 9.86 -25.30 2.42
N LYS A 88 10.79 -24.98 1.54
CA LYS A 88 11.92 -25.85 1.19
C LYS A 88 13.22 -25.21 1.61
N ASP A 89 14.13 -26.04 2.11
CA ASP A 89 15.51 -25.65 2.41
C ASP A 89 16.22 -25.26 1.11
N SER A 90 16.56 -23.97 1.00
CA SER A 90 17.26 -23.39 -0.15
C SER A 90 18.78 -23.31 0.03
N SER A 91 19.33 -23.79 1.16
CA SER A 91 20.78 -23.71 1.45
C SER A 91 21.64 -24.41 0.41
N ARG A 92 21.09 -25.46 -0.23
CA ARG A 92 21.75 -26.24 -1.30
C ARG A 92 21.26 -25.89 -2.70
N ASP A 93 20.12 -25.22 -2.81
CA ASP A 93 19.50 -24.84 -4.08
C ASP A 93 18.80 -23.48 -3.90
N PRO A 94 19.50 -22.37 -4.21
CA PRO A 94 18.95 -21.02 -4.10
C PRO A 94 17.71 -20.80 -4.96
N SER A 95 17.49 -21.59 -6.03
CA SER A 95 16.29 -21.46 -6.86
C SER A 95 15.00 -21.75 -6.10
N LEU A 96 15.10 -22.46 -4.96
CA LEU A 96 13.97 -22.76 -4.08
C LEU A 96 13.44 -21.53 -3.33
N VAL A 97 14.20 -20.42 -3.27
CA VAL A 97 13.70 -19.14 -2.71
C VAL A 97 12.46 -18.67 -3.47
N THR A 98 12.41 -18.86 -4.79
CA THR A 98 11.22 -18.54 -5.61
C THR A 98 10.00 -19.39 -5.23
N PHE A 99 10.21 -20.69 -4.98
CA PHE A 99 9.12 -21.56 -4.49
C PHE A 99 8.59 -21.08 -3.13
N ASN A 100 9.50 -20.72 -2.23
CA ASN A 100 9.17 -20.22 -0.90
C ASN A 100 8.41 -18.90 -0.98
N ARG A 101 8.84 -17.96 -1.84
CA ARG A 101 8.13 -16.70 -2.10
C ARG A 101 6.68 -16.93 -2.51
N GLN A 102 6.45 -17.81 -3.47
CA GLN A 102 5.09 -18.14 -3.90
C GLN A 102 4.25 -18.74 -2.77
N ALA A 103 4.86 -19.47 -1.83
CA ALA A 103 4.14 -19.96 -0.65
C ALA A 103 3.70 -18.80 0.26
N PHE A 104 4.55 -17.79 0.48
CA PHE A 104 4.20 -16.58 1.23
C PHE A 104 3.08 -15.79 0.52
N GLU A 105 3.19 -15.60 -0.79
CA GLU A 105 2.16 -14.92 -1.58
C GLU A 105 0.80 -15.63 -1.49
N ARG A 106 0.78 -16.97 -1.61
CA ARG A 106 -0.44 -17.77 -1.42
C ARG A 106 -1.02 -17.63 -0.02
N MET A 107 -0.19 -17.46 1.01
CA MET A 107 -0.68 -17.20 2.36
C MET A 107 -1.27 -15.80 2.48
N ALA A 108 -0.58 -14.79 1.97
CA ALA A 108 -1.00 -13.39 2.02
C ALA A 108 -2.29 -13.13 1.23
N ALA A 109 -2.50 -13.88 0.14
CA ALA A 109 -3.71 -13.80 -0.66
C ALA A 109 -4.95 -14.41 0.03
N LYS A 110 -4.80 -15.15 1.14
CA LYS A 110 -5.96 -15.76 1.82
C LYS A 110 -6.84 -14.69 2.44
N ARG A 111 -8.13 -14.76 2.11
CA ARG A 111 -9.16 -13.89 2.67
C ARG A 111 -10.14 -14.69 3.53
N GLN A 112 -10.69 -14.05 4.54
CA GLN A 112 -11.79 -14.55 5.36
C GLN A 112 -12.83 -13.44 5.49
N ASP A 113 -14.09 -13.74 5.16
CA ASP A 113 -15.20 -12.77 5.19
C ASP A 113 -14.91 -11.47 4.42
N GLY A 114 -14.24 -11.60 3.27
CA GLY A 114 -13.83 -10.49 2.41
C GLY A 114 -12.60 -9.70 2.88
N LYS A 115 -12.09 -9.96 4.08
CA LYS A 115 -10.92 -9.29 4.66
C LYS A 115 -9.65 -10.11 4.47
N ALA A 116 -8.49 -9.45 4.45
CA ALA A 116 -7.22 -10.16 4.56
C ALA A 116 -7.23 -10.96 5.87
N ARG A 117 -6.75 -12.21 5.81
CA ARG A 117 -6.72 -13.10 6.98
C ARG A 117 -5.49 -12.85 7.87
N LEU A 118 -4.57 -12.00 7.42
CA LEU A 118 -3.39 -11.54 8.13
C LEU A 118 -3.58 -10.08 8.54
#